data_AF-A0A9X0CN09-F1
#
_entry.id   AF-A0A9X0CN09-F1
#
_cell.length_a   1.000
_cell.length_b   1.000
_cell.length_c   1.000
_cell.angle_alpha   90.00
_cell.angle_beta   90.00
_cell.angle_gamma   90.00
#
_symmetry.space_group_name_H-M   'P 1'
#
loop_
_entity.id
_entity.type
_entity.pdbx_description
1 polymer ?
#
loop_
_entity_poly.entity_id
_entity_poly.type
_entity_poly.pdbx_seq_one_letter_code
_entity_poly.pdbx_strand_id
1 'polypeptide(L)'
;MSKYDSWTAEKSRDTAVKLLKDYLVEAPRCQKRYPNVYYHLAQLAFLDKKMDEFRKYFELGQDAEEKRLPFFEPVDLPLKDMLSPFYQLFANVQQPVRCGNRACIKKVKESDLKSCGRCRNQKYCSK
;
A
#
# COMPACT_ATOMS: atom_id res chain seq x y z
N MET A 1 24.71 -17.08 21.26
CA MET A 1 23.93 -15.82 21.36
C MET A 1 24.20 -15.00 20.13
N SER A 2 23.14 -14.59 19.44
CA SER A 2 23.20 -13.65 18.33
C SER A 2 23.45 -12.24 18.86
N LYS A 3 24.11 -11.38 18.06
CA LYS A 3 24.30 -9.96 18.40
C LYS A 3 22.97 -9.21 18.61
N TYR A 4 21.86 -9.76 18.10
CA TYR A 4 20.52 -9.20 18.23
C TYR A 4 19.83 -9.57 19.54
N ASP A 5 20.33 -10.57 20.28
CA ASP A 5 19.70 -11.04 21.53
C ASP A 5 19.74 -9.97 22.63
N SER A 6 20.67 -9.00 22.54
CA SER A 6 20.81 -7.88 23.48
C SER A 6 20.07 -6.62 23.05
N TRP A 7 19.34 -6.65 21.93
CA TRP A 7 18.69 -5.45 21.41
C TRP A 7 17.35 -5.20 22.09
N THR A 8 17.12 -3.94 22.46
CA THR A 8 15.79 -3.48 22.82
C THR A 8 14.90 -3.42 21.57
N ALA A 9 13.58 -3.51 21.76
CA ALA A 9 12.63 -3.40 20.65
C ALA A 9 12.77 -2.07 19.90
N GLU A 10 13.07 -0.98 20.61
CA GLU A 10 13.35 0.33 20.04
C GLU A 10 14.60 0.31 19.14
N LYS A 11 15.73 -0.21 19.65
CA LYS A 11 16.97 -0.33 18.86
C LYS A 11 16.76 -1.16 17.59
N SER A 12 15.97 -2.23 17.69
CA SER A 12 15.57 -3.04 16.55
C SER A 12 14.77 -2.26 15.51
N ARG A 13 13.79 -1.46 15.95
CA ARG A 13 12.96 -0.63 15.05
C ARG A 13 13.77 0.49 14.41
N ASP A 14 14.59 1.22 15.17
CA ASP A 14 15.43 2.29 14.63
C ASP A 14 16.41 1.77 13.57
N THR A 15 17.03 0.63 13.84
CA THR A 15 17.93 0.00 12.88
C THR A 15 17.19 -0.45 11.63
N ALA A 16 15.98 -1.01 11.78
CA ALA A 16 15.14 -1.39 10.65
C ALA A 16 14.74 -0.16 9.81
N VAL A 17 14.31 0.94 10.45
CA VAL A 17 13.99 2.20 9.76
C VAL A 17 15.17 2.70 8.95
N LYS A 18 16.38 2.68 9.52
CA LYS A 18 17.60 3.09 8.82
C LYS A 18 17.85 2.21 7.58
N LEU A 19 17.88 0.89 7.75
CA LEU A 19 18.13 -0.05 6.64
C LEU A 19 17.10 0.07 5.52
N LEU A 20 15.82 0.26 5.85
CA LEU A 20 14.74 0.44 4.88
C LEU A 20 14.89 1.77 4.13
N LYS A 21 15.30 2.85 4.80
CA LYS A 21 15.58 4.13 4.13
C LYS A 21 16.79 4.04 3.21
N ASP A 22 17.87 3.41 3.67
CA ASP A 22 19.08 3.20 2.87
C ASP A 22 18.74 2.36 1.62
N TYR A 23 17.90 1.32 1.77
CA TYR A 23 17.40 0.56 0.63
C TYR A 23 16.65 1.43 -0.38
N LEU A 24 15.78 2.35 0.05
CA LEU A 24 15.03 3.22 -0.88
C LEU A 24 15.92 4.19 -1.66
N VAL A 25 17.10 4.51 -1.14
CA VAL A 25 18.11 5.36 -1.80
C VAL A 25 18.84 4.56 -2.88
N GLU A 26 19.27 3.34 -2.56
CA GLU A 26 20.08 2.51 -3.45
C GLU A 26 19.24 1.72 -4.49
N ALA A 27 18.01 1.35 -4.13
CA ALA A 27 17.17 0.51 -4.97
C ALA A 27 16.58 1.27 -6.17
N PRO A 28 16.55 0.66 -7.37
CA PRO A 28 15.79 1.19 -8.48
C PRO A 28 14.30 1.32 -8.12
N ARG A 29 13.68 2.47 -8.42
CA ARG A 29 12.25 2.72 -8.12
C ARG A 29 11.29 1.71 -8.77
N CYS A 30 11.68 1.13 -9.89
CA CYS A 30 10.91 0.12 -10.61
C CYS A 30 10.97 -1.28 -9.98
N GLN A 31 11.78 -1.48 -8.95
CA GLN A 31 11.99 -2.78 -8.35
C GLN A 31 10.71 -3.28 -7.66
N LYS A 32 10.41 -4.57 -7.82
CA LYS A 32 9.20 -5.22 -7.25
C LYS A 32 9.00 -4.98 -5.75
N ARG A 33 10.07 -4.85 -4.97
CA ARG A 33 10.04 -4.66 -3.51
C ARG A 33 9.97 -3.20 -3.07
N TYR A 34 10.15 -2.25 -3.98
CA TYR A 34 10.17 -0.82 -3.67
C TYR A 34 8.91 -0.35 -2.90
N PRO A 35 7.67 -0.66 -3.31
CA PRO A 35 6.48 -0.28 -2.53
C PRO A 35 6.39 -1.01 -1.18
N ASN A 36 6.87 -2.26 -1.08
CA ASN A 36 6.81 -3.03 0.17
C ASN A 36 7.61 -2.33 1.29
N VAL A 37 8.73 -1.71 0.93
CA VAL A 37 9.58 -1.00 1.89
C VAL A 37 8.87 0.20 2.51
N TYR A 38 8.09 0.94 1.71
CA TYR A 38 7.23 2.00 2.25
C TYR A 38 6.17 1.46 3.22
N TYR A 39 5.54 0.33 2.94
CA TYR A 39 4.57 -0.26 3.88
C TYR A 39 5.22 -0.77 5.17
N HIS A 40 6.44 -1.27 5.13
CA HIS A 40 7.19 -1.60 6.35
C HIS A 40 7.57 -0.37 7.16
N LEU A 41 7.97 0.72 6.51
CA LEU A 41 8.20 2.01 7.19
C LEU A 41 6.91 2.54 7.81
N ALA A 42 5.77 2.40 7.12
CA ALA A 42 4.47 2.75 7.66
C ALA A 42 4.13 1.92 8.91
N GLN A 43 4.37 0.60 8.89
CA GLN A 43 4.17 -0.28 10.04
C GLN A 43 5.01 0.15 11.25
N LEU A 44 6.29 0.46 11.03
CA LEU A 44 7.19 0.89 12.11
C LEU A 44 6.73 2.21 12.71
N ALA A 45 6.37 3.19 11.87
CA ALA A 45 5.80 4.46 12.33
C ALA A 45 4.49 4.27 13.10
N PHE A 46 3.63 3.34 12.68
CA PHE A 46 2.41 2.98 13.40
C PHE A 46 2.70 2.41 14.79
N LEU A 47 3.68 1.49 14.91
CA LEU A 47 4.09 0.93 16.19
C LEU A 47 4.67 1.98 17.15
N ASP A 48 5.38 2.97 16.62
CA ASP A 48 5.90 4.11 17.39
C ASP A 48 4.87 5.23 17.61
N LYS A 49 3.61 5.02 17.22
CA LYS A 49 2.50 5.99 17.32
C LYS A 49 2.77 7.32 16.59
N LYS A 50 3.65 7.31 15.58
CA LYS A 50 3.97 8.46 14.73
C LYS A 50 3.00 8.50 13.55
N MET A 51 1.77 8.95 13.81
CA MET A 51 0.66 8.86 12.84
C MET A 51 0.91 9.67 11.56
N ASP A 52 1.59 10.81 11.63
CA ASP A 52 1.95 11.59 10.44
C ASP A 52 2.96 10.86 9.54
N GLU A 53 3.96 10.20 10.14
CA GLU A 53 4.91 9.37 9.41
C GLU A 53 4.24 8.13 8.84
N PHE A 54 3.35 7.48 9.60
CA PHE A 54 2.56 6.36 9.13
C PHE A 54 1.79 6.73 7.86
N ARG A 55 1.04 7.84 7.91
CA ARG A 55 0.28 8.35 6.76
C ARG A 55 1.19 8.61 5.56
N LYS A 56 2.28 9.37 5.78
CA LYS A 56 3.25 9.71 4.73
C LYS A 56 3.80 8.46 4.03
N TYR A 57 4.25 7.47 4.80
CA TYR A 57 4.82 6.25 4.23
C TYR A 57 3.78 5.38 3.55
N PHE A 58 2.55 5.33 4.07
CA PHE A 58 1.47 4.62 3.41
C PHE A 58 1.14 5.22 2.04
N GLU A 59 1.02 6.54 1.95
CA GLU A 59 0.77 7.27 0.70
C GLU A 59 1.92 7.08 -0.31
N LEU A 60 3.18 7.12 0.15
CA LEU A 60 4.35 6.83 -0.71
C LEU A 60 4.36 5.39 -1.22
N GLY A 61 3.88 4.43 -0.41
CA GLY A 61 3.68 3.06 -0.83
C GLY A 61 2.69 2.96 -1.98
N GLN A 62 1.54 3.64 -1.86
CA GLN A 62 0.52 3.68 -2.91
C GLN A 62 1.03 4.32 -4.20
N ASP A 63 1.74 5.46 -4.10
CA ASP A 63 2.35 6.13 -5.25
C ASP A 63 3.39 5.24 -5.96
N ALA A 64 4.20 4.51 -5.18
CA ALA A 64 5.16 3.54 -5.71
C ALA A 64 4.47 2.35 -6.40
N GLU A 65 3.31 1.90 -5.92
CA GLU A 65 2.51 0.88 -6.63
C GLU A 65 2.00 1.40 -7.96
N GLU A 66 1.46 2.62 -8.00
CA GLU A 66 0.93 3.22 -9.23
C GLU A 66 2.01 3.45 -10.30
N LYS A 67 3.23 3.78 -9.87
CA LYS A 67 4.39 4.01 -10.75
C LYS A 67 5.13 2.72 -11.12
N ARG A 68 4.67 1.55 -10.70
CA ARG A 68 5.29 0.28 -11.12
C ARG A 68 5.09 0.01 -12.59
N LEU A 69 5.99 -0.81 -13.12
CA LEU A 69 5.90 -1.26 -14.50
C LEU A 69 4.61 -2.06 -14.73
N PRO A 70 3.89 -1.86 -15.86
CA PRO A 70 2.55 -2.41 -16.08
C PRO A 70 2.45 -3.94 -16.12
N PHE A 71 3.58 -4.64 -16.29
CA PHE A 71 3.63 -6.10 -16.34
C PHE A 71 3.78 -6.74 -14.95
N PHE A 72 3.94 -5.93 -13.90
CA PHE A 72 3.91 -6.45 -12.55
C PHE A 72 2.47 -6.61 -12.07
N GLU A 73 2.20 -7.76 -11.45
CA GLU A 73 0.96 -7.98 -10.71
C GLU A 73 0.77 -6.93 -9.60
N PRO A 74 -0.49 -6.64 -9.23
CA PRO A 74 -0.81 -5.81 -8.08
C PRO A 74 -0.02 -6.24 -6.84
N VAL A 75 0.33 -5.28 -5.99
CA VAL A 75 1.07 -5.58 -4.77
C VAL A 75 0.14 -6.27 -3.79
N ASP A 76 0.21 -7.59 -3.77
CA ASP A 76 -0.40 -8.41 -2.74
C ASP A 76 0.56 -8.48 -1.54
N LEU A 77 0.23 -7.73 -0.49
CA LEU A 77 1.02 -7.65 0.72
C LEU A 77 0.06 -7.63 1.91
N PRO A 78 -0.02 -8.72 2.71
CA PRO A 78 -0.92 -8.78 3.86
C PRO A 78 -0.73 -7.64 4.86
N LEU A 79 0.49 -7.10 4.95
CA LEU A 79 0.79 -5.93 5.75
C LEU A 79 0.01 -4.69 5.30
N LYS A 80 -0.13 -4.48 4.00
CA LYS A 80 -0.91 -3.37 3.44
C LYS A 80 -2.37 -3.49 3.84
N ASP A 81 -2.93 -4.70 3.77
CA ASP A 81 -4.32 -4.95 4.14
C ASP A 81 -4.56 -4.74 5.63
N MET A 82 -3.59 -5.13 6.47
CA MET A 82 -3.64 -4.86 7.92
C MET A 82 -3.60 -3.36 8.24
N LEU A 83 -2.80 -2.57 7.51
CA LEU A 83 -2.62 -1.14 7.76
C LEU A 83 -3.75 -0.27 7.15
N SER A 84 -4.40 -0.77 6.09
CA SER A 84 -5.40 -0.02 5.32
C SER A 84 -6.56 0.53 6.17
N PRO A 85 -7.16 -0.22 7.11
CA PRO A 85 -8.21 0.30 7.98
C PRO A 85 -7.76 1.50 8.82
N PHE A 86 -6.51 1.48 9.33
CA PHE A 86 -5.98 2.58 10.12
C PHE A 86 -5.71 3.82 9.27
N TYR A 87 -5.23 3.62 8.04
CA TYR A 87 -5.09 4.73 7.10
C TYR A 87 -6.45 5.38 6.79
N GLN A 88 -7.53 4.60 6.63
CA GLN A 88 -8.87 5.13 6.37
C GLN A 88 -9.44 6.02 7.49
N LEU A 89 -8.87 5.98 8.70
CA LEU A 89 -9.29 6.83 9.81
C LEU A 89 -8.78 8.29 9.71
N PHE A 90 -7.80 8.58 8.85
CA PHE A 90 -7.37 9.97 8.68
C PHE A 90 -8.43 10.79 7.92
N ALA A 91 -8.81 11.93 8.48
CA ALA A 91 -9.83 12.83 7.92
C ALA A 91 -9.54 13.33 6.49
N ASN A 92 -8.29 13.25 6.04
CA ASN A 92 -7.81 13.74 4.75
C ASN A 92 -7.52 12.63 3.72
N VAL A 93 -7.86 11.37 4.02
CA VAL A 93 -7.73 10.31 3.03
C VAL A 93 -8.79 10.56 1.97
N GLN A 94 -8.36 10.80 0.72
CA GLN A 94 -9.27 10.65 -0.41
C GLN A 94 -9.81 9.22 -0.32
N GLN A 95 -11.09 9.08 0.04
CA GLN A 95 -11.72 7.77 0.14
C GLN A 95 -11.36 7.00 -1.14
N PRO A 96 -10.85 5.76 -1.04
CA PRO A 96 -10.64 4.98 -2.24
C PRO A 96 -11.96 5.00 -2.98
N VAL A 97 -11.94 5.44 -4.24
CA VAL A 97 -13.14 5.52 -5.07
C VAL A 97 -13.81 4.17 -4.98
N ARG A 98 -14.88 4.10 -4.20
CA ARG A 98 -15.63 2.85 -4.03
C ARG A 98 -16.15 2.56 -5.42
N CYS A 99 -15.70 1.45 -5.98
CA CYS A 99 -16.20 0.96 -7.25
C CYS A 99 -17.72 0.89 -7.10
N GLY A 100 -18.42 1.76 -7.82
CA GLY A 100 -19.85 1.90 -7.65
C GLY A 100 -20.52 0.62 -8.12
N ASN A 101 -21.04 -0.17 -7.18
CA ASN A 101 -21.96 -1.27 -7.46
C ASN A 101 -23.30 -0.70 -7.93
N ARG A 102 -23.32 -0.03 -9.09
CA ARG A 102 -24.59 0.23 -9.77
C ARG A 102 -24.99 -1.07 -10.43
N ALA A 103 -25.94 -1.77 -9.81
CA ALA A 103 -26.66 -2.84 -10.48
C ALA A 103 -27.17 -2.29 -11.82
N CYS A 104 -26.84 -2.99 -12.91
CA CYS A 104 -27.24 -2.58 -14.24
C CYS A 104 -28.77 -2.63 -14.33
N ILE A 105 -29.40 -1.51 -14.70
CA ILE A 105 -30.87 -1.42 -14.82
C ILE A 105 -31.38 -2.27 -16.00
N LYS A 106 -30.50 -2.62 -16.94
CA LYS A 106 -30.78 -3.44 -18.12
C LYS A 106 -29.95 -4.73 -18.08
N LYS A 107 -30.42 -5.80 -18.73
CA LYS A 107 -29.61 -7.00 -18.96
C LYS A 107 -28.46 -6.64 -19.91
N VAL A 108 -27.23 -6.64 -19.42
CA VAL A 108 -26.02 -6.33 -20.20
C VAL A 108 -25.17 -7.59 -20.32
N LYS A 109 -24.59 -7.83 -21.50
CA LYS A 109 -23.66 -8.96 -21.69
C LYS A 109 -22.35 -8.68 -20.96
N GLU A 110 -21.69 -9.73 -20.50
CA GLU A 110 -20.44 -9.59 -19.74
C GLU A 110 -19.31 -8.91 -20.54
N SER A 111 -19.34 -9.02 -21.87
CA SER A 111 -18.43 -8.34 -22.80
C SER A 111 -18.55 -6.82 -22.75
N ASP A 112 -19.71 -6.29 -22.39
CA ASP A 112 -20.01 -4.86 -22.48
C ASP A 112 -19.83 -4.17 -21.12
N LEU A 113 -19.56 -4.95 -20.07
CA LEU A 113 -19.23 -4.43 -18.75
C LEU A 113 -17.82 -3.86 -18.75
N LYS A 114 -17.67 -2.64 -18.22
CA LYS A 114 -16.34 -2.04 -18.07
C LYS A 114 -15.71 -2.55 -16.79
N SER A 115 -14.49 -3.07 -16.88
CA SER A 115 -13.69 -3.35 -15.69
C SER A 115 -13.25 -2.04 -15.04
N CYS A 116 -13.23 -2.02 -13.71
CA CYS A 116 -12.59 -0.94 -12.98
C CYS A 116 -11.12 -0.83 -13.42
N GLY A 117 -10.73 0.35 -13.94
CA GLY A 117 -9.36 0.59 -14.39
C GLY A 117 -8.32 0.45 -13.27
N ARG A 118 -8.73 0.61 -11.99
CA ARG A 118 -7.84 0.59 -10.83
C ARG A 118 -7.75 -0.77 -10.15
N CYS A 119 -8.86 -1.48 -9.93
CA CYS A 119 -8.84 -2.78 -9.25
C CYS A 119 -8.99 -3.99 -10.19
N ARG A 120 -9.45 -3.80 -11.44
CA ARG A 120 -9.78 -4.82 -12.46
C ARG A 120 -10.72 -5.97 -12.04
N ASN A 121 -11.02 -6.09 -10.76
CA ASN A 121 -11.79 -7.18 -10.16
C ASN A 121 -13.30 -6.93 -10.17
N GLN A 122 -13.73 -5.66 -10.27
CA GLN A 122 -15.14 -5.31 -10.33
C GLN A 122 -15.49 -4.74 -11.72
N LYS A 123 -16.53 -5.32 -12.31
CA LYS A 123 -17.12 -4.91 -13.58
C LYS A 123 -18.36 -4.06 -13.31
N TYR A 124 -18.53 -2.95 -14.02
CA TYR A 124 -19.66 -2.03 -13.84
C TYR A 124 -20.27 -1.61 -15.17
N CYS A 125 -21.54 -1.25 -15.12
CA CYS A 125 -22.22 -0.62 -16.25
C CYS A 125 -21.82 0.86 -16.32
N SER A 126 -21.21 1.29 -17.43
CA SER A 126 -21.07 2.71 -17.71
C SER A 126 -22.45 3.34 -17.91
N LYS A 127 -22.61 4.58 -17.46
CA LYS A 127 -23.82 5.39 -17.71
C LYS A 127 -24.08 5.53 -19.21
#